data_AF-A0AAD8KLH5-F1
#
_entry.id   AF-A0AAD8KLH5-F1
#
_cell.length_a   1.000
_cell.length_b   1.000
_cell.length_c   1.000
_cell.angle_alpha   90.00
_cell.angle_beta   90.00
_cell.angle_gamma   90.00
#
_symmetry.space_group_name_H-M   'P 1'
#
loop_
_entity.id
_entity.type
_entity.pdbx_description
1 polymer ?
#
loop_
_entity_poly.entity_id
_entity_poly.type
_entity_poly.pdbx_seq_one_letter_code
_entity_poly.pdbx_strand_id
1 'polypeptide(L)'
;MADTIVDDRAVFTGFDSLTYAPRGIEITLPNSSEKHYIPDVLEELKPKKKEQLPDFSCEYFTDEENCLVGLFWSDGESKRNYQVFGDIMSFDATYRSNRYSMVFVPFTGIDNHNNNVSFGAALLASETAETYKWLLRCFLKAFGKQPDVVVTDQDPAMKKAIEEVFSGSRHRLCMWHVMHKLSTKVGVMLCNTTDFKQRICDIVWTDSLNPSEFEVG
;
A
#
# COMPACT_ATOMS: atom_id res chain seq x y z
N MET A 1 -16.08 -15.79 -11.68
CA MET A 1 -15.82 -16.04 -10.25
C MET A 1 -14.32 -15.80 -10.06
N ALA A 2 -13.97 -14.57 -9.69
CA ALA A 2 -12.61 -14.10 -9.42
C ALA A 2 -12.77 -12.84 -8.56
N ASP A 3 -13.29 -13.05 -7.35
CA ASP A 3 -13.27 -12.06 -6.28
C ASP A 3 -11.92 -12.22 -5.57
N THR A 4 -10.85 -11.62 -6.11
CA THR A 4 -9.53 -11.68 -5.44
C THR A 4 -8.63 -10.54 -5.89
N ILE A 5 -8.91 -9.32 -5.43
CA ILE A 5 -7.87 -8.26 -5.34
C ILE A 5 -7.68 -7.79 -3.90
N VAL A 6 -8.47 -8.31 -2.95
CA VAL A 6 -8.15 -8.20 -1.52
C VAL A 6 -8.57 -9.51 -0.88
N ASP A 7 -7.71 -10.54 -0.90
CA ASP A 7 -7.77 -11.49 0.21
C ASP A 7 -7.15 -10.74 1.40
N ASP A 8 -7.96 -10.58 2.43
CA ASP A 8 -7.74 -9.94 3.73
C ASP A 8 -6.58 -10.58 4.56
N ARG A 9 -5.61 -11.21 3.89
CA ARG A 9 -4.59 -12.10 4.47
C ARG A 9 -3.15 -11.65 4.25
N ALA A 10 -2.92 -10.36 3.96
CA ALA A 10 -1.57 -9.81 4.03
C ALA A 10 -1.10 -9.82 5.51
N VAL A 11 -0.30 -10.80 5.91
CA VAL A 11 0.29 -10.87 7.24
C VAL A 11 1.57 -10.03 7.23
N PHE A 12 1.55 -8.89 7.93
CA PHE A 12 2.73 -8.06 8.13
C PHE A 12 3.49 -8.57 9.35
N THR A 13 4.52 -9.39 9.13
CA THR A 13 5.47 -9.76 10.18
C THR A 13 6.33 -8.54 10.52
N GLY A 14 6.49 -8.25 11.81
CA GLY A 14 7.21 -7.03 12.22
C GLY A 14 6.70 -6.38 13.50
N PHE A 15 5.51 -6.73 13.98
CA PHE A 15 5.02 -6.38 15.31
C PHE A 15 4.19 -7.57 15.80
N ASP A 16 4.44 -8.09 17.02
CA ASP A 16 3.64 -9.18 17.63
C ASP A 16 2.19 -8.75 17.95
N SER A 17 1.83 -7.53 17.56
CA SER A 17 0.66 -6.80 17.98
C SER A 17 -0.14 -6.22 16.79
N LEU A 18 0.33 -6.47 15.55
CA LEU A 18 -0.45 -6.29 14.32
C LEU A 18 -1.30 -7.54 14.09
N THR A 19 -2.55 -7.54 14.56
CA THR A 19 -3.53 -8.60 14.26
C THR A 19 -4.59 -8.07 13.31
N TYR A 20 -4.83 -8.78 12.22
CA TYR A 20 -5.88 -8.44 11.27
C TYR A 20 -7.26 -8.67 11.90
N ALA A 21 -8.13 -7.66 11.89
CA ALA A 21 -9.53 -7.80 12.24
C ALA A 21 -10.40 -7.69 10.95
N PRO A 22 -11.61 -8.29 10.90
CA PRO A 22 -12.46 -8.32 9.69
C PRO A 22 -12.96 -6.95 9.18
N ARG A 23 -12.48 -5.83 9.74
CA ARG A 23 -12.87 -4.45 9.41
C ARG A 23 -11.67 -3.52 9.21
N GLY A 24 -10.48 -4.07 9.01
CA GLY A 24 -9.24 -3.32 8.82
C GLY A 24 -8.14 -3.76 9.78
N ILE A 25 -6.96 -3.15 9.63
CA ILE A 25 -5.79 -3.45 10.45
C ILE A 25 -5.95 -2.78 11.81
N GLU A 26 -6.12 -3.58 12.86
CA GLU A 26 -6.03 -3.12 14.25
C GLU A 26 -4.57 -3.20 14.69
N ILE A 27 -3.93 -2.03 14.79
CA ILE A 27 -2.61 -1.91 15.42
C ILE A 27 -2.84 -1.93 16.94
N THR A 28 -2.82 -3.12 17.55
CA THR A 28 -2.72 -3.20 19.01
C THR A 28 -1.26 -2.93 19.35
N LEU A 29 -0.97 -2.03 20.27
CA LEU A 29 0.39 -1.83 20.77
C LEU A 29 0.23 -1.51 22.27
N PRO A 30 1.25 -1.77 23.12
CA PRO A 30 1.09 -1.71 24.58
C PRO A 30 0.62 -0.33 25.03
N ASN A 31 -0.42 -0.30 25.87
CA ASN A 31 -1.10 0.90 26.38
C ASN A 31 -0.10 1.96 26.87
N SER A 32 0.06 3.05 26.12
CA SER A 32 0.61 4.29 26.67
C SER A 32 -0.35 5.43 26.39
N SER A 33 -0.86 5.99 27.48
CA SER A 33 -1.81 7.09 27.51
C SER A 33 -1.04 8.39 27.58
N GLU A 34 -0.44 8.88 26.48
CA GLU A 34 -0.07 10.30 26.33
C GLU A 34 0.57 10.61 24.99
N LYS A 35 0.46 11.87 24.57
CA LYS A 35 0.82 12.42 23.26
C LYS A 35 2.33 12.50 22.95
N HIS A 36 3.15 11.57 23.43
CA HIS A 36 4.59 11.54 23.15
C HIS A 36 4.94 10.31 22.30
N TYR A 37 4.89 10.52 20.98
CA TYR A 37 4.70 9.49 19.95
C TYR A 37 5.98 8.78 19.45
N ILE A 38 7.16 9.23 19.89
CA ILE A 38 8.45 8.81 19.33
C ILE A 38 9.15 7.71 20.11
N PRO A 39 9.26 7.77 21.44
CA PRO A 39 10.06 6.81 22.19
C PRO A 39 9.52 5.38 22.07
N ASP A 40 8.22 5.15 22.27
CA ASP A 40 7.65 3.80 22.30
C ASP A 40 7.75 3.07 20.95
N VAL A 41 7.35 3.73 19.85
CA VAL A 41 7.41 3.14 18.49
C VAL A 41 8.86 2.93 18.06
N LEU A 42 9.74 3.90 18.33
CA LEU A 42 11.13 3.77 17.94
C LEU A 42 11.93 2.85 18.88
N GLU A 43 11.58 2.71 20.16
CA GLU A 43 12.20 1.74 21.08
C GLU A 43 11.87 0.30 20.70
N GLU A 44 10.65 0.03 20.23
CA GLU A 44 10.29 -1.26 19.64
C GLU A 44 11.07 -1.55 18.34
N LEU A 45 11.42 -0.51 17.57
CA LEU A 45 12.09 -0.63 16.27
C LEU A 45 13.63 -0.59 16.32
N LYS A 46 14.26 0.15 17.25
CA LYS A 46 15.64 0.66 17.03
C LYS A 46 16.82 -0.27 17.34
N PRO A 47 16.83 -1.16 18.35
CA PRO A 47 18.01 -2.02 18.56
C PRO A 47 17.74 -3.52 18.44
N LYS A 48 16.65 -4.02 19.04
CA LYS A 48 16.41 -5.47 19.17
C LYS A 48 16.20 -6.17 17.82
N LYS A 49 15.59 -5.50 16.83
CA LYS A 49 15.33 -6.11 15.51
C LYS A 49 16.54 -6.08 14.58
N LYS A 50 17.42 -5.09 14.68
CA LYS A 50 18.63 -5.05 13.85
C LYS A 50 19.65 -6.12 14.27
N GLU A 51 19.69 -6.46 15.56
CA GLU A 51 20.50 -7.56 16.09
C GLU A 51 19.88 -8.94 15.82
N GLN A 52 18.56 -9.04 15.69
CA GLN A 52 17.83 -10.30 15.47
C GLN A 52 17.49 -10.59 14.00
N LEU A 53 17.41 -9.57 13.14
CA LEU A 53 17.01 -9.66 11.72
C LEU A 53 18.01 -8.90 10.85
N PRO A 54 19.02 -9.59 10.28
CA PRO A 54 20.13 -8.95 9.54
C PRO A 54 19.69 -8.17 8.29
N ASP A 55 18.48 -8.41 7.77
CA ASP A 55 17.94 -7.76 6.57
C ASP A 55 16.79 -6.76 6.85
N PHE A 56 16.61 -6.30 8.08
CA PHE A 56 15.57 -5.32 8.39
C PHE A 56 15.91 -3.92 7.88
N SER A 57 15.04 -3.31 7.08
CA SER A 57 15.08 -1.90 6.68
C SER A 57 14.08 -1.09 7.48
N CYS A 58 14.51 0.06 7.99
CA CYS A 58 13.64 1.00 8.70
C CYS A 58 14.12 2.43 8.46
N GLU A 59 13.20 3.32 8.09
CA GLU A 59 13.43 4.74 7.89
C GLU A 59 12.31 5.52 8.57
N TYR A 60 12.63 6.64 9.20
CA TYR A 60 11.62 7.50 9.83
C TYR A 60 12.05 8.97 9.79
N PHE A 61 11.09 9.87 9.92
CA PHE A 61 11.35 11.29 10.12
C PHE A 61 10.31 11.94 11.02
N THR A 62 10.68 13.08 11.57
CA THR A 62 9.93 13.81 12.60
C THR A 62 9.74 15.26 12.19
N ASP A 63 8.77 15.93 12.79
CA ASP A 63 8.63 17.38 12.69
C ASP A 63 9.53 18.10 13.72
N GLU A 64 9.37 19.43 13.78
CA GLU A 64 10.11 20.32 14.67
C GLU A 64 9.81 20.06 16.17
N GLU A 65 8.65 19.49 16.48
CA GLU A 65 8.23 19.13 17.84
C GLU A 65 8.71 17.74 18.24
N ASN A 66 9.49 17.06 17.39
CA ASN A 66 9.83 15.65 17.53
C ASN A 66 8.57 14.77 17.66
N CYS A 67 7.58 14.98 16.81
CA CYS A 67 6.49 14.02 16.58
C CYS A 67 6.77 13.18 15.33
N LEU A 68 6.38 11.91 15.35
CA LEU A 68 6.60 10.99 14.23
C LEU A 68 5.71 11.39 13.04
N VAL A 69 6.32 11.72 11.91
CA VAL A 69 5.59 12.12 10.70
C VAL A 69 5.54 11.00 9.68
N GLY A 70 6.63 10.24 9.55
CA GLY A 70 6.68 9.09 8.67
C GLY A 70 7.56 8.00 9.23
N LEU A 71 7.13 6.76 9.04
CA LEU A 71 7.84 5.55 9.37
C LEU A 71 7.64 4.55 8.23
N PHE A 72 8.71 3.92 7.77
CA PHE A 72 8.70 2.83 6.82
C PHE A 72 9.50 1.66 7.38
N TRP A 73 9.03 0.43 7.18
CA TRP A 73 9.79 -0.76 7.51
C TRP A 73 9.55 -1.91 6.52
N SER A 74 10.56 -2.77 6.41
CA SER A 74 10.50 -4.02 5.66
C SER A 74 11.48 -5.03 6.28
N ASP A 75 11.02 -6.26 6.48
CA ASP A 75 11.86 -7.35 7.00
C ASP A 75 12.54 -8.15 5.89
N GLY A 76 13.41 -9.07 6.28
CA GLY A 76 14.16 -9.88 5.32
C GLY A 76 13.29 -10.79 4.46
N GLU A 77 12.13 -11.25 4.98
CA GLU A 77 11.19 -12.06 4.21
C GLU A 77 10.50 -11.23 3.14
N SER A 78 10.02 -10.06 3.53
CA SER A 78 9.41 -9.08 2.62
C SER A 78 10.34 -8.68 1.48
N LYS A 79 11.64 -8.50 1.78
CA LYS A 79 12.67 -8.26 0.76
C LYS A 79 12.88 -9.44 -0.18
N ARG A 80 12.91 -10.68 0.33
CA ARG A 80 12.98 -11.88 -0.52
C ARG A 80 11.73 -12.02 -1.38
N ASN A 81 10.55 -11.74 -0.83
CA ASN A 81 9.31 -11.74 -1.59
C ASN A 81 9.36 -10.73 -2.73
N TYR A 82 9.84 -9.50 -2.47
CA TYR A 82 9.96 -8.48 -3.51
C TYR A 82 11.01 -8.82 -4.60
N GLN A 83 12.07 -9.54 -4.23
CA GLN A 83 13.05 -10.00 -5.23
C GLN A 83 12.42 -10.94 -6.27
N VAL A 84 11.46 -11.78 -5.86
CA VAL A 84 10.84 -12.80 -6.72
C VAL A 84 9.52 -12.33 -7.33
N PHE A 85 8.71 -11.57 -6.59
CA PHE A 85 7.33 -11.21 -6.93
C PHE A 85 7.12 -9.69 -7.10
N GLY A 86 8.20 -8.90 -7.14
CA GLY A 86 8.16 -7.44 -7.16
C GLY A 86 7.82 -6.79 -8.49
N ASP A 87 7.41 -7.56 -9.51
CA ASP A 87 7.06 -7.04 -10.84
C ASP A 87 5.80 -6.15 -10.77
N ILE A 88 4.83 -6.57 -9.96
CA ILE A 88 3.60 -5.84 -9.69
C ILE A 88 3.52 -5.57 -8.19
N MET A 89 3.34 -4.29 -7.84
CA MET A 89 3.19 -3.86 -6.46
C MET A 89 1.94 -3.00 -6.32
N SER A 90 1.12 -3.32 -5.32
CA SER A 90 0.02 -2.49 -4.87
C SER A 90 0.36 -1.83 -3.54
N PHE A 91 0.02 -0.55 -3.40
CA PHE A 91 -0.05 0.09 -2.09
C PHE A 91 -1.26 1.02 -2.03
N ASP A 92 -1.85 1.10 -0.85
CA ASP A 92 -3.06 1.88 -0.59
C ASP A 92 -2.97 2.54 0.77
N ALA A 93 -3.61 3.68 0.95
CA ALA A 93 -3.65 4.38 2.21
C ALA A 93 -4.91 3.95 2.97
N THR A 94 -4.74 3.12 3.99
CA THR A 94 -5.84 2.70 4.84
C THR A 94 -6.09 3.74 5.94
N TYR A 95 -7.37 3.89 6.32
CA TYR A 95 -7.86 4.86 7.29
C TYR A 95 -7.00 4.95 8.56
N ARG A 96 -7.09 6.10 9.24
CA ARG A 96 -6.44 6.41 10.52
C ARG A 96 -7.02 5.61 11.70
N SER A 97 -7.22 4.31 11.53
CA SER A 97 -7.83 3.41 12.52
C SER A 97 -6.85 2.94 13.60
N ASN A 98 -5.57 3.31 13.51
CA ASN A 98 -4.61 3.02 14.57
C ASN A 98 -4.70 4.05 15.70
N ARG A 99 -4.26 3.64 16.90
CA ARG A 99 -4.19 4.48 18.10
C ARG A 99 -3.39 5.77 17.94
N TYR A 100 -2.59 5.86 16.88
CA TYR A 100 -1.74 6.99 16.55
C TYR A 100 -2.40 8.00 15.61
N SER A 101 -3.62 7.71 15.12
CA SER A 101 -4.28 8.52 14.10
C SER A 101 -3.41 8.76 12.85
N MET A 102 -2.47 7.84 12.56
CA MET A 102 -1.63 7.86 11.37
C MET A 102 -2.25 6.99 10.28
N VAL A 103 -1.92 7.27 9.03
CA VAL A 103 -2.35 6.51 7.86
C VAL A 103 -1.43 5.31 7.71
N PHE A 104 -2.00 4.11 7.63
CA PHE A 104 -1.24 2.89 7.41
C PHE A 104 -1.21 2.55 5.92
N VAL A 105 0.00 2.36 5.40
CA VAL A 105 0.26 2.15 3.97
C VAL A 105 0.99 0.82 3.77
N PRO A 106 0.28 -0.28 3.50
CA PRO A 106 0.89 -1.56 3.17
C PRO A 106 1.43 -1.57 1.73
N PHE A 107 2.58 -2.23 1.53
CA PHE A 107 3.08 -2.62 0.21
C PHE A 107 2.86 -4.11 0.02
N THR A 108 2.16 -4.48 -1.05
CA THR A 108 1.80 -5.87 -1.32
C THR A 108 2.02 -6.24 -2.79
N GLY A 109 2.17 -7.53 -3.05
CA GLY A 109 2.17 -8.12 -4.39
C GLY A 109 1.44 -9.46 -4.38
N ILE A 110 1.65 -10.25 -5.43
CA ILE A 110 1.00 -11.55 -5.63
C ILE A 110 2.05 -12.61 -5.96
N ASP A 111 1.99 -13.77 -5.30
CA ASP A 111 2.86 -14.91 -5.61
C ASP A 111 2.32 -15.77 -6.78
N ASN A 112 3.08 -16.80 -7.16
CA ASN A 112 2.69 -17.72 -8.25
C ASN A 112 1.45 -18.59 -7.94
N HIS A 113 0.93 -18.52 -6.71
CA HIS A 113 -0.26 -19.24 -6.27
C HIS A 113 -1.47 -18.30 -6.09
N ASN A 114 -1.35 -17.04 -6.52
CA ASN A 114 -2.34 -15.98 -6.35
C ASN A 114 -2.58 -15.58 -4.87
N ASN A 115 -1.64 -15.85 -3.99
CA ASN A 115 -1.69 -15.37 -2.61
C ASN A 115 -1.11 -13.96 -2.51
N ASN A 116 -1.63 -13.18 -1.57
CA ASN A 116 -1.05 -11.88 -1.25
C ASN A 116 0.31 -12.07 -0.54
N VAL A 117 1.32 -11.33 -0.98
CA VAL A 117 2.62 -11.25 -0.32
C VAL A 117 2.89 -9.82 0.14
N SER A 118 3.42 -9.66 1.35
CA SER A 118 3.83 -8.36 1.87
C SER A 118 5.26 -8.03 1.45
N PHE A 119 5.49 -6.78 1.08
CA PHE A 119 6.82 -6.21 0.85
C PHE A 119 7.24 -5.27 1.99
N GLY A 120 6.31 -4.85 2.83
CA GLY A 120 6.59 -3.94 3.94
C GLY A 120 5.41 -3.02 4.18
N ALA A 121 5.60 -2.04 5.05
CA ALA A 121 4.55 -1.09 5.36
C ALA A 121 5.11 0.24 5.84
N ALA A 122 4.22 1.22 5.91
CA ALA A 122 4.51 2.53 6.45
C ALA A 122 3.37 3.10 7.28
N LEU A 123 3.74 4.05 8.15
CA LEU A 123 2.83 4.95 8.84
C LEU A 123 3.13 6.38 8.42
N LEU A 124 2.12 7.13 8.00
CA LEU A 124 2.24 8.52 7.60
C LEU A 124 1.27 9.41 8.39
N ALA A 125 1.74 10.55 8.90
CA ALA A 125 0.88 11.52 9.56
C ALA A 125 -0.03 12.28 8.58
N SER A 126 0.38 12.41 7.31
CA SER A 126 -0.36 13.09 6.26
C SER A 126 -0.20 12.43 4.89
N GLU A 127 -1.24 12.56 4.06
CA GLU A 127 -1.34 11.98 2.71
C GLU A 127 -1.08 13.08 1.68
N THR A 128 0.18 13.47 1.56
CA THR A 128 0.62 14.53 0.65
C THR A 128 1.58 13.95 -0.38
N ALA A 129 1.75 14.64 -1.51
CA ALA A 129 2.68 14.17 -2.54
C ALA A 129 4.11 14.07 -1.97
N GLU A 130 4.50 14.99 -1.08
CA GLU A 130 5.84 14.98 -0.47
C GLU A 130 6.03 13.83 0.53
N THR A 131 5.02 13.50 1.34
CA THR A 131 5.09 12.35 2.23
C THR A 131 5.12 11.02 1.46
N TYR A 132 4.36 10.90 0.38
CA TYR A 132 4.45 9.75 -0.51
C TYR A 132 5.79 9.67 -1.25
N LYS A 133 6.36 10.78 -1.74
CA LYS A 133 7.69 10.76 -2.36
C LYS A 133 8.76 10.28 -1.38
N TRP A 134 8.74 10.78 -0.14
CA TRP A 134 9.63 10.28 0.90
C TRP A 134 9.47 8.77 1.07
N LEU A 135 8.23 8.30 1.20
CA LEU A 135 7.92 6.89 1.36
C LEU A 135 8.44 6.04 0.19
N LEU A 136 8.19 6.45 -1.05
CA LEU A 136 8.66 5.73 -2.25
C LEU A 136 10.18 5.73 -2.36
N ARG A 137 10.87 6.79 -1.90
CA ARG A 137 12.34 6.82 -1.83
C ARG A 137 12.87 5.87 -0.76
N CYS A 138 12.20 5.76 0.39
CA CYS A 138 12.52 4.75 1.40
C CYS A 138 12.36 3.33 0.85
N PHE A 139 11.29 3.09 0.08
CA PHE A 139 11.08 1.84 -0.63
C PHE A 139 12.26 1.54 -1.58
N LEU A 140 12.61 2.47 -2.49
CA LEU A 140 13.75 2.30 -3.39
C LEU A 140 15.05 1.99 -2.65
N LYS A 141 15.32 2.69 -1.54
CA LYS A 141 16.51 2.46 -0.72
C LYS A 141 16.52 1.05 -0.12
N ALA A 142 15.36 0.50 0.25
CA ALA A 142 15.25 -0.81 0.87
C ALA A 142 15.37 -1.97 -0.13
N PHE A 143 14.85 -1.83 -1.34
CA PHE A 143 14.80 -2.92 -2.34
C PHE A 143 15.75 -2.75 -3.53
N GLY A 144 16.29 -1.56 -3.75
CA GLY A 144 17.24 -1.27 -4.83
C GLY A 144 16.64 -1.19 -6.23
N LYS A 145 15.34 -1.50 -6.40
CA LYS A 145 14.62 -1.39 -7.67
C LYS A 145 13.18 -0.92 -7.44
N GLN A 146 12.60 -0.31 -8.48
CA GLN A 146 11.17 -0.03 -8.58
C GLN A 146 10.44 -1.22 -9.23
N PRO A 147 9.12 -1.37 -9.01
CA PRO A 147 8.31 -2.39 -9.70
C PRO A 147 8.06 -1.99 -11.16
N ASP A 148 7.66 -2.93 -12.01
CA ASP A 148 7.27 -2.61 -13.39
C ASP A 148 5.87 -1.97 -13.44
N VAL A 149 4.96 -2.46 -12.59
CA VAL A 149 3.60 -1.93 -12.47
C VAL A 149 3.32 -1.57 -11.02
N VAL A 150 2.81 -0.35 -10.83
CA VAL A 150 2.31 0.12 -9.53
C VAL A 150 0.81 0.25 -9.61
N VAL A 151 0.10 -0.38 -8.68
CA VAL A 151 -1.36 -0.30 -8.56
C VAL A 151 -1.69 0.49 -7.30
N THR A 152 -2.46 1.58 -7.43
CA THR A 152 -2.96 2.33 -6.27
C THR A 152 -4.41 2.72 -6.47
N ASP A 153 -5.01 3.40 -5.51
CA ASP A 153 -6.27 4.09 -5.70
C ASP A 153 -6.12 5.33 -6.62
N GLN A 154 -7.15 6.20 -6.63
CA GLN A 154 -7.18 7.40 -7.48
C GLN A 154 -6.68 8.66 -6.75
N ASP A 155 -5.82 8.51 -5.73
CA ASP A 155 -5.27 9.64 -5.00
C ASP A 155 -4.31 10.51 -5.87
N PRO A 156 -4.58 11.82 -6.05
CA PRO A 156 -3.72 12.69 -6.86
C PRO A 156 -2.30 12.87 -6.31
N ALA A 157 -2.13 12.81 -4.99
CA ALA A 157 -0.82 12.91 -4.34
C ALA A 157 0.02 11.64 -4.56
N MET A 158 -0.58 10.45 -4.48
CA MET A 158 0.08 9.19 -4.85
C MET A 158 0.52 9.21 -6.31
N LYS A 159 -0.39 9.59 -7.23
CA LYS A 159 -0.08 9.69 -8.67
C LYS A 159 1.15 10.58 -8.90
N LYS A 160 1.16 11.79 -8.33
CA LYS A 160 2.27 12.72 -8.46
C LYS A 160 3.58 12.16 -7.88
N ALA A 161 3.52 11.45 -6.76
CA ALA A 161 4.70 10.85 -6.15
C ALA A 161 5.28 9.70 -7.00
N ILE A 162 4.41 8.85 -7.57
CA ILE A 162 4.80 7.73 -8.43
C ILE A 162 5.46 8.23 -9.71
N GLU A 163 4.86 9.23 -10.39
CA GLU A 163 5.42 9.82 -11.61
C GLU A 163 6.83 10.39 -11.39
N GLU A 164 7.12 10.92 -10.19
CA GLU A 164 8.42 11.52 -9.87
C GLU A 164 9.46 10.48 -9.40
N VAL A 165 9.08 9.53 -8.55
CA VAL A 165 10.03 8.60 -7.89
C VAL A 165 10.16 7.28 -8.65
N PHE A 166 9.06 6.76 -9.19
CA PHE A 166 8.99 5.51 -9.94
C PHE A 166 8.81 5.77 -11.43
N SER A 167 9.66 6.64 -11.99
CA SER A 167 9.54 7.13 -13.38
C SER A 167 9.53 6.04 -14.46
N GLY A 168 10.11 4.86 -14.19
CA GLY A 168 10.04 3.71 -15.11
C GLY A 168 8.83 2.80 -14.94
N SER A 169 8.00 3.03 -13.92
CA SER A 169 6.87 2.16 -13.58
C SER A 169 5.62 2.61 -14.30
N ARG A 170 4.81 1.65 -14.74
CA ARG A 170 3.47 1.94 -15.24
C ARG A 170 2.50 2.05 -14.07
N HIS A 171 1.93 3.24 -13.87
CA HIS A 171 0.88 3.44 -12.87
C HIS A 171 -0.48 2.94 -13.39
N ARG A 172 -1.16 2.11 -12.62
CA ARG A 172 -2.50 1.59 -12.87
C ARG A 172 -3.41 1.86 -11.67
N LEU A 173 -4.70 2.01 -11.93
CA LEU A 173 -5.70 2.18 -10.88
C LEU A 173 -6.21 0.82 -10.40
N CYS A 174 -6.42 0.70 -9.10
CA CYS A 174 -6.97 -0.49 -8.47
C CYS A 174 -8.41 -0.73 -8.97
N MET A 175 -8.63 -1.92 -9.51
CA MET A 175 -9.91 -2.30 -10.11
C MET A 175 -11.06 -2.25 -9.11
N TRP A 176 -10.81 -2.64 -7.85
CA TRP A 176 -11.82 -2.56 -6.80
C TRP A 176 -12.32 -1.13 -6.61
N HIS A 177 -11.41 -0.16 -6.54
CA HIS A 177 -11.75 1.26 -6.42
C HIS A 177 -12.50 1.78 -7.65
N VAL A 178 -12.10 1.37 -8.85
CA VAL A 178 -12.80 1.71 -10.10
C VAL A 178 -14.23 1.19 -10.07
N MET A 179 -14.41 -0.10 -9.79
CA MET A 179 -15.72 -0.76 -9.77
C MET A 179 -16.63 -0.22 -8.65
N HIS A 180 -16.08 0.07 -7.48
CA HIS A 180 -16.81 0.67 -6.38
C HIS A 180 -17.33 2.06 -6.74
N LYS A 181 -16.45 2.94 -7.25
CA LYS A 181 -16.82 4.30 -7.67
C LYS A 181 -17.80 4.30 -8.84
N LEU A 182 -17.70 3.36 -9.77
CA LEU A 182 -18.57 3.29 -10.95
C LEU A 182 -20.05 3.32 -10.56
N SER A 183 -20.46 2.50 -9.58
CA SER A 183 -21.84 2.44 -9.09
C SER A 183 -22.40 3.79 -8.64
N THR A 184 -21.54 4.62 -8.04
CA THR A 184 -21.90 5.96 -7.56
C THR A 184 -22.04 6.98 -8.68
N LYS A 185 -21.40 6.74 -9.84
CA LYS A 185 -21.36 7.68 -10.96
C LYS A 185 -22.42 7.41 -12.01
N VAL A 186 -22.65 6.15 -12.35
CA VAL A 186 -23.60 5.77 -13.42
C VAL A 186 -24.93 5.21 -12.89
N GLY A 187 -25.03 5.00 -11.58
CA GLY A 187 -26.23 4.52 -10.90
C GLY A 187 -26.32 3.00 -10.84
N VAL A 188 -26.88 2.51 -9.72
CA VAL A 188 -26.97 1.08 -9.37
C VAL A 188 -27.75 0.27 -10.42
N MET A 189 -28.79 0.86 -11.02
CA MET A 189 -29.62 0.20 -12.02
C MET A 189 -28.82 -0.20 -13.26
N LEU A 190 -27.99 0.71 -13.78
CA LEU A 190 -27.17 0.45 -14.97
C LEU A 190 -26.03 -0.52 -14.66
N CYS A 191 -25.35 -0.35 -13.52
CA CYS A 191 -24.30 -1.25 -13.05
C CYS A 191 -24.75 -2.71 -12.86
N ASN A 192 -26.05 -2.92 -12.60
CA ASN A 192 -26.62 -4.26 -12.42
C ASN A 192 -27.14 -4.87 -13.72
N THR A 193 -27.14 -4.13 -14.85
CA THR A 193 -27.45 -4.73 -16.15
C THR A 193 -26.30 -5.61 -16.63
N THR A 194 -26.62 -6.80 -17.14
CA THR A 194 -25.61 -7.77 -17.59
C THR A 194 -24.75 -7.23 -18.73
N ASP A 195 -25.35 -6.53 -19.70
CA ASP A 195 -24.64 -5.94 -20.84
C ASP A 195 -23.60 -4.90 -20.40
N PHE A 196 -24.02 -3.92 -19.59
CA PHE A 196 -23.13 -2.89 -19.10
C PHE A 196 -22.01 -3.46 -18.24
N LYS A 197 -22.35 -4.39 -17.33
CA LYS A 197 -21.35 -5.04 -16.47
C LYS A 197 -20.33 -5.81 -17.31
N GLN A 198 -20.77 -6.55 -18.34
CA GLN A 198 -19.87 -7.28 -19.22
C GLN A 198 -18.91 -6.33 -19.95
N ARG A 199 -19.43 -5.28 -20.59
CA ARG A 199 -18.61 -4.32 -21.35
C ARG A 199 -17.60 -3.58 -20.47
N ILE A 200 -18.02 -3.17 -19.28
CA ILE A 200 -17.10 -2.55 -18.31
C ILE A 200 -16.06 -3.57 -17.85
N CYS A 201 -16.43 -4.82 -17.61
CA CYS A 201 -15.47 -5.84 -17.22
C CYS A 201 -14.42 -6.07 -18.31
N ASP A 202 -14.83 -6.13 -19.57
CA ASP A 202 -13.91 -6.32 -20.70
C ASP A 202 -12.88 -5.18 -20.79
N ILE A 203 -13.27 -3.96 -20.39
CA ILE A 203 -12.39 -2.78 -20.34
C ILE A 203 -11.52 -2.74 -19.09
N VAL A 204 -12.06 -3.08 -17.91
CA VAL A 204 -11.34 -2.93 -16.63
C VAL A 204 -10.34 -4.07 -16.42
N TRP A 205 -10.62 -5.26 -16.95
CA TRP A 205 -9.76 -6.44 -16.81
C TRP A 205 -8.74 -6.60 -17.96
N THR A 206 -8.72 -5.69 -18.93
CA THR A 206 -7.71 -5.71 -20.01
C THR A 206 -6.36 -5.16 -19.53
N ASP A 207 -5.28 -5.78 -19.96
CA ASP A 207 -3.90 -5.34 -19.73
C ASP A 207 -3.30 -4.60 -20.93
N SER A 208 -3.92 -4.73 -22.11
CA SER A 208 -3.38 -4.33 -23.41
C SER A 208 -4.04 -3.09 -24.02
N LEU A 209 -5.24 -2.71 -23.57
CA LEU A 209 -5.98 -1.59 -24.17
C LEU A 209 -5.25 -0.27 -23.94
N ASN A 210 -4.83 0.38 -25.03
CA ASN A 210 -4.19 1.69 -24.98
C ASN A 210 -5.24 2.82 -25.08
N PRO A 211 -4.90 4.07 -24.68
CA PRO A 211 -5.87 5.17 -24.69
C PRO A 211 -6.52 5.40 -26.05
N SER A 212 -5.77 5.26 -27.14
CA SER A 212 -6.33 5.41 -28.50
C SER A 212 -7.33 4.32 -28.86
N GLU A 213 -7.11 3.07 -28.45
CA GLU A 213 -8.07 1.98 -28.66
C GLU A 213 -9.33 2.17 -27.80
N PHE A 214 -9.17 2.68 -26.57
CA PHE A 214 -10.29 2.97 -25.68
C PHE A 214 -11.23 4.05 -26.24
N GLU A 215 -10.68 5.13 -26.80
CA GLU A 215 -11.48 6.27 -27.30
C GLU A 215 -12.21 5.98 -28.62
N VAL A 216 -11.81 4.93 -29.36
CA VAL A 216 -12.42 4.58 -30.66
C VAL A 216 -13.70 3.74 -30.50
N GLY A 217 -13.84 3.00 -29.39
CA GLY A 217 -15.07 2.27 -29.02
C GLY A 217 -15.24 0.92 -29.73
#